data_AF-A0A1E5UVH0-F1
#
_entry.id   AF-A0A1E5UVH0-F1
#
_cell.length_a   1.000
_cell.length_b   1.000
_cell.length_c   1.000
_cell.angle_alpha   90.00
_cell.angle_beta   90.00
_cell.angle_gamma   90.00
#
_symmetry.space_group_name_H-M   'P 1'
#
loop_
_entity.id
_entity.type
_entity.pdbx_description
1 polymer ?
#
loop_
_entity_poly.entity_id
_entity_poly.type
_entity_poly.pdbx_seq_one_letter_code
_entity_poly.pdbx_strand_id
1 'polypeptide(L)'
;ATTRSDRDECRQDDRGVVRVANPPGLSRCFVSCPDLTPDDHVPCVTDADDAFLLVNVILTKRPRQNDRGGQWTFTDVFVYRAGPGAPLLHLLPRPYPVSLHANHVGVLSCGEHCLIVMPKVQFEADGFSTETESWSTKAARVACDLEWHGVYFHHTKVFSIGGSSLAWVDLRHDILLCDELGENHPTMRLIQLPPLTPTNKVTFRSSSDGTMMPPLDLICDVTCTDGWFRFVKMEGPESDGDGSNTITQFRWTATMSKTMTCSANWELCGTINSADLSATGSCFLPEFGLEGHH
;
A
#
# COMPACT_ATOMS: atom_id res chain seq x y z
N ALA A 1 2.95 -22.33 53.99
CA ALA A 1 3.71 -23.48 53.48
C ALA A 1 2.99 -23.93 52.20
N THR A 2 3.17 -23.30 51.04
CA THR A 2 4.37 -23.11 50.21
C THR A 2 4.91 -24.42 49.64
N THR A 3 4.58 -24.69 48.38
CA THR A 3 5.36 -25.35 47.31
C THR A 3 4.55 -25.11 46.01
N ARG A 4 4.88 -24.12 45.18
CA ARG A 4 5.82 -24.08 44.04
C ARG A 4 5.65 -25.25 43.05
N SER A 5 5.09 -24.93 41.87
CA SER A 5 5.42 -25.59 40.60
C SER A 5 5.45 -24.51 39.53
N ASP A 6 6.63 -24.29 38.99
CA ASP A 6 6.90 -23.44 37.83
C ASP A 6 6.08 -23.93 36.61
N ARG A 7 5.60 -23.00 35.78
CA ARG A 7 5.33 -23.27 34.37
C ARG A 7 6.02 -22.19 33.55
N ASP A 8 7.11 -22.62 32.93
CA ASP A 8 7.88 -21.91 31.93
C ASP A 8 7.05 -21.57 30.68
N GLU A 9 7.58 -20.57 29.99
CA GLU A 9 7.17 -19.96 28.73
C GLU A 9 6.85 -20.94 27.60
N CYS A 10 5.85 -20.57 26.79
CA CYS A 10 5.88 -20.79 25.34
C CYS A 10 5.69 -19.43 24.67
N ARG A 11 6.81 -18.76 24.33
CA ARG A 11 6.83 -17.77 23.25
C ARG A 11 7.02 -18.54 21.96
N GLN A 12 5.94 -18.75 21.21
CA GLN A 12 6.00 -19.37 19.89
C GLN A 12 6.39 -18.30 18.85
N ASP A 13 7.37 -18.63 18.03
CA ASP A 13 8.06 -17.78 17.08
C ASP A 13 7.33 -17.81 15.72
N ASP A 14 6.77 -16.68 15.28
CA ASP A 14 6.12 -16.54 13.96
C ASP A 14 7.16 -16.70 12.85
N ARG A 15 7.08 -17.77 12.04
CA ARG A 15 8.03 -18.04 10.95
C ARG A 15 7.47 -17.60 9.60
N GLY A 16 7.94 -16.45 9.10
CA GLY A 16 7.80 -16.06 7.70
C GLY A 16 8.87 -16.73 6.81
N VAL A 17 8.50 -17.17 5.60
CA VAL A 17 9.46 -17.68 4.60
C VAL A 17 9.39 -16.79 3.37
N VAL A 18 10.51 -16.12 3.07
CA VAL A 18 10.66 -15.22 1.93
C VAL A 18 11.75 -15.77 1.01
N ARG A 19 11.49 -15.82 -0.31
CA ARG A 19 12.49 -16.24 -1.30
C ARG A 19 12.95 -15.04 -2.13
N VAL A 20 14.25 -14.75 -2.03
CA VAL A 20 14.94 -13.71 -2.80
C VAL A 20 15.19 -14.23 -4.23
N ALA A 21 14.85 -13.44 -5.24
CA ALA A 21 15.26 -13.67 -6.63
C ALA A 21 16.27 -12.59 -7.07
N ASN A 22 17.12 -12.94 -8.04
CA ASN A 22 18.18 -12.08 -8.57
C ASN A 22 17.79 -11.60 -9.99
N PRO A 23 17.92 -10.30 -10.35
CA PRO A 23 18.44 -9.17 -9.55
C PRO A 23 17.46 -8.79 -8.42
N PRO A 24 17.91 -8.12 -7.33
CA PRO A 24 17.37 -8.25 -5.98
C PRO A 24 15.93 -7.76 -5.93
N GLY A 25 15.01 -8.69 -6.13
CA GLY A 25 13.59 -8.43 -6.19
C GLY A 25 12.91 -9.50 -5.38
N LEU A 26 12.13 -9.07 -4.40
CA LEU A 26 11.18 -9.95 -3.71
C LEU A 26 10.14 -10.41 -4.73
N SER A 27 10.31 -11.63 -5.22
CA SER A 27 9.40 -12.23 -6.20
C SER A 27 8.16 -12.82 -5.54
N ARG A 28 8.27 -13.27 -4.28
CA ARG A 28 7.16 -13.86 -3.53
C ARG A 28 7.37 -13.76 -2.02
N CYS A 29 6.37 -13.24 -1.32
CA CYS A 29 6.30 -13.18 0.13
C CYS A 29 5.15 -14.07 0.62
N PHE A 30 5.42 -14.93 1.60
CA PHE A 30 4.39 -15.71 2.29
C PHE A 30 4.47 -15.43 3.79
N VAL A 31 3.35 -14.98 4.35
CA VAL A 31 3.20 -14.82 5.79
C VAL A 31 2.35 -15.97 6.29
N SER A 32 2.94 -16.86 7.09
CA SER A 32 2.22 -17.94 7.75
C SER A 32 1.88 -17.49 9.16
N CYS A 33 0.60 -17.34 9.45
CA CYS A 33 0.10 -17.06 10.79
C CYS A 33 -0.85 -18.20 11.18
N PRO A 34 -0.33 -19.30 11.75
CA PRO A 34 -1.11 -20.51 12.02
C PRO A 34 -2.23 -20.29 13.04
N ASP A 35 -2.16 -19.22 13.82
CA ASP A 35 -3.13 -18.89 14.87
C ASP A 35 -4.26 -17.93 14.41
N LEU A 36 -4.29 -17.53 13.12
CA LEU A 36 -5.37 -16.69 12.60
C LEU A 36 -6.68 -17.48 12.57
N THR A 37 -7.72 -16.86 13.14
CA THR A 37 -9.09 -17.34 12.97
C THR A 37 -9.66 -16.86 11.63
N PRO A 38 -10.72 -17.50 11.09
CA PRO A 38 -11.33 -17.08 9.82
C PRO A 38 -11.81 -15.62 9.78
N ASP A 39 -12.02 -15.01 10.95
CA ASP A 39 -12.42 -13.61 11.11
C ASP A 39 -11.24 -12.62 11.16
N ASP A 40 -10.00 -13.12 11.25
CA ASP A 40 -8.81 -12.26 11.25
C ASP A 40 -8.39 -11.90 9.83
N HIS A 41 -7.95 -10.65 9.62
CA HIS A 41 -7.49 -10.26 8.29
C HIS A 41 -6.12 -10.87 8.00
N VAL A 42 -5.96 -11.32 6.75
CA VAL A 42 -4.71 -11.87 6.25
C VAL A 42 -3.62 -10.79 6.29
N PRO A 43 -2.39 -11.11 6.74
CA PRO A 43 -1.26 -10.20 6.65
C PRO A 43 -1.07 -9.66 5.23
N CYS A 44 -0.78 -8.39 5.11
CA CYS A 44 -0.54 -7.75 3.82
C CYS A 44 0.81 -7.03 3.79
N VAL A 45 1.47 -7.11 2.64
CA VAL A 45 2.62 -6.24 2.34
C VAL A 45 2.06 -4.93 1.83
N THR A 46 2.41 -3.82 2.48
CA THR A 46 1.90 -2.48 2.09
C THR A 46 2.93 -1.60 1.43
N ASP A 47 4.21 -1.86 1.67
CA ASP A 47 5.30 -1.13 1.03
C ASP A 47 6.59 -1.96 0.99
N ALA A 48 7.48 -1.59 0.08
CA ALA A 48 8.77 -2.21 -0.14
C ALA A 48 9.78 -1.18 -0.66
N ASP A 49 11.00 -1.21 -0.12
CA ASP A 49 12.12 -0.44 -0.66
C ASP A 49 13.42 -1.21 -0.51
N ASP A 50 14.10 -1.46 -1.64
CA ASP A 50 15.32 -2.26 -1.72
C ASP A 50 15.20 -3.61 -0.98
N ALA A 51 15.94 -3.80 0.11
CA ALA A 51 15.95 -5.00 0.92
C ALA A 51 14.83 -5.05 1.98
N PHE A 52 14.05 -3.97 2.15
CA PHE A 52 13.09 -3.83 3.23
C PHE A 52 11.65 -4.02 2.76
N LEU A 53 10.87 -4.71 3.59
CA LEU A 53 9.43 -4.90 3.40
C LEU A 53 8.67 -4.45 4.63
N LEU A 54 7.56 -3.76 4.40
CA LEU A 54 6.58 -3.46 5.43
C LEU A 54 5.44 -4.48 5.37
N VAL A 55 5.24 -5.19 6.48
CA VAL A 55 4.20 -6.22 6.63
C VAL A 55 3.25 -5.79 7.73
N ASN A 56 1.97 -5.66 7.38
CA ASN A 56 0.92 -5.34 8.33
C ASN A 56 0.14 -6.59 8.70
N VAL A 57 -0.06 -6.80 10.00
CA VAL A 57 -0.88 -7.89 10.55
C VAL A 57 -1.99 -7.26 11.37
N ILE A 58 -3.23 -7.43 10.94
CA ILE A 58 -4.39 -6.95 11.70
C ILE A 58 -4.83 -8.08 12.63
N LEU A 59 -4.54 -7.91 13.91
CA LEU A 59 -4.98 -8.84 14.94
C LEU A 59 -6.31 -8.34 15.49
N THR A 60 -7.38 -9.09 15.21
CA THR A 60 -8.62 -8.89 15.96
C THR A 60 -8.43 -9.56 17.32
N LYS A 61 -8.92 -8.94 18.40
CA LYS A 61 -8.87 -9.39 19.82
C LYS A 61 -7.76 -8.76 20.67
N ARG A 62 -8.09 -7.61 21.27
CA ARG A 62 -7.83 -7.42 22.72
C ARG A 62 -9.05 -6.77 23.37
N PRO A 63 -9.72 -7.44 24.32
CA PRO A 63 -10.70 -6.77 25.17
C PRO A 63 -9.95 -5.71 25.97
N ARG A 64 -10.36 -4.44 25.87
CA ARG A 64 -10.01 -3.47 26.90
C ARG A 64 -10.73 -3.94 28.17
N GLN A 65 -10.01 -4.06 29.29
CA GLN A 65 -10.55 -4.62 30.54
C GLN A 65 -11.82 -3.91 31.06
N ASN A 66 -12.19 -2.74 30.50
CA ASN A 66 -13.28 -1.88 30.99
C ASN A 66 -14.26 -1.31 29.95
N ASP A 67 -14.24 -1.69 28.66
CA ASP A 67 -15.19 -1.12 27.67
C ASP A 67 -16.33 -2.07 27.29
N ARG A 68 -17.57 -1.57 27.45
CA ARG A 68 -18.81 -2.22 27.01
C ARG A 68 -18.95 -2.10 25.49
N GLY A 69 -18.51 -3.13 24.75
CA GLY A 69 -19.09 -3.49 23.45
C GLY A 69 -18.38 -3.03 22.18
N GLY A 70 -17.20 -2.41 22.24
CA GLY A 70 -16.41 -2.08 21.05
C GLY A 70 -15.26 -3.07 20.83
N GLN A 71 -15.27 -3.82 19.74
CA GLN A 71 -14.10 -4.58 19.27
C GLN A 71 -13.16 -3.60 18.55
N TRP A 72 -11.99 -3.33 19.12
CA TRP A 72 -10.96 -2.53 18.47
C TRP A 72 -10.00 -3.46 17.71
N THR A 73 -9.71 -3.13 16.46
CA THR A 73 -8.64 -3.76 15.68
C THR A 73 -7.35 -2.99 15.88
N PHE A 74 -6.25 -3.71 16.10
CA PHE A 74 -4.92 -3.12 16.10
C PHE A 74 -4.15 -3.71 14.93
N THR A 75 -3.51 -2.85 14.15
CA THR A 75 -2.56 -3.25 13.12
C THR A 75 -1.18 -3.23 13.74
N ASP A 76 -0.56 -4.40 13.87
CA ASP A 76 0.86 -4.49 14.18
C ASP A 76 1.65 -4.40 12.87
N VAL A 77 2.67 -3.53 12.89
CA VAL A 77 3.50 -3.21 11.72
C VAL A 77 4.86 -3.86 11.92
N PHE A 78 5.24 -4.71 10.99
CA PHE A 78 6.52 -5.40 10.99
C PHE A 78 7.39 -4.92 9.84
N VAL A 79 8.67 -4.75 10.13
CA VAL A 79 9.71 -4.50 9.12
C VAL A 79 10.47 -5.80 8.93
N TYR A 80 10.47 -6.29 7.70
CA TYR A 80 11.29 -7.42 7.28
C TYR A 80 12.49 -6.91 6.48
N ARG A 81 13.69 -7.42 6.78
CA ARG A 81 14.90 -7.17 5.99
C ARG A 81 15.36 -8.44 5.28
N ALA A 82 15.43 -8.37 3.95
CA ALA A 82 16.05 -9.37 3.09
C ALA A 82 17.57 -9.21 3.08
N GLY A 83 18.33 -10.30 3.08
CA GLY A 83 19.79 -10.22 2.96
C GLY A 83 20.51 -11.48 3.43
N PRO A 84 21.84 -11.55 3.24
CA PRO A 84 22.66 -12.64 3.75
C PRO A 84 22.67 -12.61 5.28
N GLY A 85 22.09 -13.64 5.90
CA GLY A 85 21.97 -13.75 7.36
C GLY A 85 20.66 -14.38 7.80
N ALA A 86 20.38 -14.34 9.10
CA ALA A 86 19.07 -14.72 9.60
C ALA A 86 18.04 -13.67 9.15
N PRO A 87 16.93 -14.07 8.52
CA PRO A 87 15.83 -13.14 8.22
C PRO A 87 15.37 -12.51 9.54
N LEU A 88 15.31 -11.18 9.55
CA LEU A 88 14.94 -10.40 10.72
C LEU A 88 13.58 -9.76 10.44
N LEU A 89 12.60 -10.15 11.24
CA LEU A 89 11.27 -9.55 11.29
C LEU A 89 11.16 -8.75 12.59
N HIS A 90 11.10 -7.43 12.48
CA HIS A 90 11.06 -6.53 13.61
C HIS A 90 9.67 -5.92 13.76
N LEU A 91 9.04 -6.15 14.92
CA LEU A 91 7.83 -5.43 15.30
C LEU A 91 8.19 -4.00 15.65
N LEU A 92 7.50 -3.03 15.05
CA LEU A 92 7.72 -1.62 15.36
C LEU A 92 7.29 -1.29 16.80
N PRO A 93 8.05 -0.44 17.51
CA PRO A 93 7.75 -0.14 18.91
C PRO A 93 6.47 0.66 19.04
N ARG A 94 5.59 0.17 19.91
CA ARG A 94 4.36 0.86 20.33
C ARG A 94 4.67 1.95 21.35
N PRO A 95 3.83 3.00 21.46
CA PRO A 95 2.56 3.20 20.73
C PRO A 95 2.78 3.73 19.31
N TYR A 96 1.99 3.22 18.37
CA TYR A 96 1.87 3.84 17.06
C TYR A 96 1.16 5.20 17.19
N PRO A 97 1.44 6.17 16.31
CA PRO A 97 0.62 7.35 16.15
C PRO A 97 -0.86 6.96 16.00
N VAL A 98 -1.76 7.73 16.64
CA VAL A 98 -3.20 7.47 16.61
C VAL A 98 -3.67 7.51 15.14
N SER A 99 -4.51 6.54 14.71
CA SER A 99 -5.03 6.37 13.34
C SER A 99 -4.09 5.76 12.28
N LEU A 100 -3.19 4.86 12.68
CA LEU A 100 -2.41 4.06 11.74
C LEU A 100 -3.31 3.10 10.95
N HIS A 101 -3.69 3.49 9.74
CA HIS A 101 -4.19 2.57 8.73
C HIS A 101 -2.99 1.98 7.98
N ALA A 102 -3.05 0.69 7.66
CA ALA A 102 -1.98 -0.05 7.01
C ALA A 102 -1.43 0.66 5.74
N ASN A 103 -2.31 1.35 5.00
CA ASN A 103 -1.98 2.01 3.74
C ASN A 103 -1.27 3.37 3.90
N HIS A 104 -1.05 3.83 5.14
CA HIS A 104 -0.44 5.14 5.43
C HIS A 104 1.07 5.06 5.62
N VAL A 105 1.60 3.86 5.87
CA VAL A 105 2.96 3.68 6.38
C VAL A 105 3.90 3.29 5.25
N GLY A 106 4.89 4.13 4.98
CA GLY A 106 5.94 3.87 4.00
C GLY A 106 7.23 3.37 4.64
N VAL A 107 8.04 2.64 3.87
CA VAL A 107 9.41 2.23 4.24
C VAL A 107 10.41 2.82 3.27
N LEU A 108 11.52 3.34 3.80
CA LEU A 108 12.61 3.90 3.02
C LEU A 108 13.93 3.26 3.46
N SER A 109 14.63 2.62 2.54
CA SER A 109 15.96 2.04 2.76
C SER A 109 16.99 3.15 2.92
N CYS A 110 17.84 3.01 3.94
CA CYS A 110 18.97 3.88 4.20
C CYS A 110 20.27 3.06 4.24
N GLY A 111 20.32 1.98 3.44
CA GLY A 111 21.43 1.03 3.40
C GLY A 111 21.25 -0.11 4.40
N GLU A 112 21.91 -0.03 5.55
CA GLU A 112 21.82 -1.10 6.57
C GLU A 112 20.59 -0.97 7.48
N HIS A 113 20.00 0.22 7.54
CA HIS A 113 18.81 0.54 8.32
C HIS A 113 17.70 1.08 7.42
N CYS A 114 16.49 1.27 7.96
CA CYS A 114 15.41 1.90 7.25
C CYS A 114 14.70 2.96 8.11
N LEU A 115 13.95 3.82 7.42
CA LEU A 115 13.03 4.77 8.01
C LEU A 115 11.60 4.31 7.73
N ILE A 116 10.77 4.27 8.77
CA ILE A 116 9.33 4.04 8.66
C ILE A 116 8.60 5.35 8.82
N VAL A 117 7.74 5.68 7.87
CA VAL A 117 7.31 7.06 7.66
C VAL A 117 5.81 7.13 7.56
N MET A 118 5.22 8.04 8.32
CA MET A 118 3.79 8.27 8.37
C MET A 118 3.49 9.73 8.12
N PRO A 119 2.68 10.05 7.09
CA PRO A 119 2.23 11.42 6.88
C PRO A 119 1.22 11.77 7.97
N LYS A 120 1.39 12.95 8.56
CA LYS A 120 0.44 13.56 9.48
C LYS A 120 -0.34 14.65 8.78
N VAL A 121 -1.48 15.00 9.38
CA VAL A 121 -2.23 16.20 9.03
C VAL A 121 -1.31 17.42 9.18
N GLN A 122 -1.43 18.41 8.29
CA GLN A 122 -0.66 19.67 8.34
C GLN A 122 0.83 19.56 7.99
N PHE A 123 1.20 18.67 7.06
CA PHE A 123 2.55 18.60 6.48
C PHE A 123 3.64 18.19 7.48
N GLU A 124 3.28 17.42 8.49
CA GLU A 124 4.24 16.75 9.34
C GLU A 124 4.43 15.31 8.86
N ALA A 125 5.60 14.74 9.14
CA ALA A 125 5.85 13.32 8.97
C ALA A 125 6.47 12.76 10.25
N ASP A 126 5.90 11.67 10.76
CA ASP A 126 6.54 10.88 11.80
C ASP A 126 7.45 9.85 11.15
N GLY A 127 8.71 9.83 11.56
CA GLY A 127 9.73 8.87 11.11
C GLY A 127 10.24 8.04 12.28
N PHE A 128 10.14 6.72 12.18
CA PHE A 128 10.86 5.79 13.05
C PHE A 128 12.14 5.32 12.35
N SER A 129 13.29 5.51 12.99
CA SER A 129 14.57 5.00 12.50
C SER A 129 14.92 3.69 13.20
N THR A 130 15.24 2.66 12.41
CA THR A 130 15.78 1.42 12.97
C THR A 130 17.23 1.56 13.42
N GLU A 131 17.93 2.64 13.04
CA GLU A 131 19.29 2.92 13.51
C GLU A 131 19.28 3.47 14.95
N THR A 132 18.40 4.43 15.22
CA THR A 132 18.30 5.08 16.54
C THR A 132 17.24 4.47 17.44
N GLU A 133 16.47 3.51 16.92
CA GLU A 133 15.30 2.89 17.57
C GLU A 133 14.34 3.92 18.19
N SER A 134 14.16 5.04 17.50
CA SER A 134 13.40 6.18 18.04
C SER A 134 12.50 6.84 17.01
N TRP A 135 11.41 7.41 17.52
CA TRP A 135 10.48 8.23 16.75
C TRP A 135 10.97 9.68 16.70
N SER A 136 10.80 10.30 15.55
CA SER A 136 10.99 11.74 15.35
C SER A 136 9.85 12.29 14.52
N THR A 137 9.44 13.52 14.79
CA THR A 137 8.48 14.25 13.97
C THR A 137 9.25 15.32 13.21
N LYS A 138 9.10 15.34 11.89
CA LYS A 138 9.69 16.35 11.01
C LYS A 138 8.57 17.21 10.43
N ALA A 139 8.68 18.52 10.60
CA ALA A 139 7.82 19.47 9.90
C ALA A 139 8.34 19.61 8.46
N ALA A 140 7.49 19.26 7.49
CA ALA A 140 7.82 19.40 6.08
C ALA A 140 7.54 20.83 5.60
N ARG A 141 8.39 21.29 4.69
CA ARG A 141 8.13 22.52 3.94
C ARG A 141 7.12 22.20 2.85
N VAL A 142 6.10 23.04 2.76
CA VAL A 142 5.09 22.97 1.69
C VAL A 142 5.65 23.69 0.48
N ALA A 143 5.73 23.03 -0.67
CA ALA A 143 6.10 23.70 -1.91
C ALA A 143 5.05 24.77 -2.29
N CYS A 144 5.49 25.81 -2.99
CA CYS A 144 4.66 26.99 -3.27
C CYS A 144 3.48 26.72 -4.22
N ASP A 145 3.40 25.54 -4.83
CA ASP A 145 2.38 25.08 -5.77
C ASP A 145 1.20 24.34 -5.09
N LEU A 146 1.18 24.31 -3.76
CA LEU A 146 0.24 23.48 -3.01
C LEU A 146 -1.04 24.23 -2.66
N GLU A 147 -2.08 24.09 -3.51
CA GLU A 147 -3.45 24.47 -3.14
C GLU A 147 -4.10 23.32 -2.36
N TRP A 148 -3.88 23.29 -1.04
CA TRP A 148 -4.55 22.32 -0.16
C TRP A 148 -6.04 22.64 -0.04
N HIS A 149 -6.86 21.92 -0.79
CA HIS A 149 -8.29 21.90 -0.59
C HIS A 149 -8.51 21.01 0.64
N GLY A 150 -9.11 21.53 1.72
CA GLY A 150 -9.26 20.89 3.04
C GLY A 150 -10.03 19.56 3.10
N VAL A 151 -9.97 18.75 2.05
CA VAL A 151 -10.44 17.38 1.94
C VAL A 151 -9.40 16.47 2.59
N TYR A 152 -9.87 15.48 3.34
CA TYR A 152 -9.03 14.43 3.91
C TYR A 152 -8.32 13.69 2.76
N PHE A 153 -6.99 13.67 2.77
CA PHE A 153 -6.22 12.89 1.81
C PHE A 153 -6.45 11.39 2.10
N HIS A 154 -7.09 10.70 1.16
CA HIS A 154 -7.45 9.30 1.34
C HIS A 154 -6.35 8.41 0.75
N HIS A 155 -5.36 8.08 1.58
CA HIS A 155 -4.24 7.23 1.19
C HIS A 155 -4.74 5.84 0.73
N THR A 156 -4.58 5.59 -0.57
CA THR A 156 -4.87 4.30 -1.19
C THR A 156 -3.64 3.40 -1.21
N LYS A 157 -2.45 3.98 -1.41
CA LYS A 157 -1.16 3.28 -1.42
C LYS A 157 0.00 4.24 -1.14
N VAL A 158 1.14 3.66 -0.79
CA VAL A 158 2.42 4.35 -0.58
C VAL A 158 3.53 3.54 -1.25
N PHE A 159 4.56 4.21 -1.77
CA PHE A 159 5.77 3.56 -2.26
C PHE A 159 6.97 4.49 -2.29
N SER A 160 8.17 3.90 -2.19
CA SER A 160 9.44 4.56 -2.51
C SER A 160 9.52 4.93 -3.98
N ILE A 161 9.94 6.16 -4.26
CA ILE A 161 10.23 6.62 -5.64
C ILE A 161 11.73 6.61 -5.96
N GLY A 162 12.54 6.05 -5.05
CA GLY A 162 14.00 6.05 -5.11
C GLY A 162 14.65 7.22 -4.36
N GLY A 163 15.92 7.03 -3.99
CA GLY A 163 16.65 8.00 -3.19
C GLY A 163 16.07 8.08 -1.76
N SER A 164 15.75 9.29 -1.30
CA SER A 164 15.21 9.54 0.04
C SER A 164 13.77 10.07 0.00
N SER A 165 12.96 9.59 -0.94
CA SER A 165 11.64 10.15 -1.25
C SER A 165 10.53 9.09 -1.25
N LEU A 166 9.38 9.46 -0.71
CA LEU A 166 8.17 8.63 -0.65
C LEU A 166 6.99 9.33 -1.31
N ALA A 167 6.13 8.54 -1.96
CA ALA A 167 4.89 9.02 -2.56
C ALA A 167 3.69 8.32 -1.92
N TRP A 168 2.75 9.12 -1.40
CA TRP A 168 1.43 8.65 -1.00
C TRP A 168 0.43 9.00 -2.08
N VAL A 169 -0.44 8.06 -2.44
CA VAL A 169 -1.41 8.22 -3.52
C VAL A 169 -2.81 8.23 -2.95
N ASP A 170 -3.58 9.25 -3.28
CA ASP A 170 -5.04 9.21 -3.29
C ASP A 170 -5.48 9.06 -4.74
N LEU A 171 -5.86 7.84 -5.15
CA LEU A 171 -6.26 7.54 -6.53
C LEU A 171 -7.43 8.39 -7.05
N ARG A 172 -8.14 9.11 -6.17
CA ARG A 172 -9.24 10.00 -6.55
C ARG A 172 -8.76 11.35 -7.04
N HIS A 173 -7.66 11.85 -6.48
CA HIS A 173 -7.30 13.25 -6.61
C HIS A 173 -5.82 13.44 -6.89
N ASP A 174 -4.93 12.90 -6.06
CA ASP A 174 -3.58 13.45 -5.94
C ASP A 174 -2.52 12.43 -5.51
N ILE A 175 -1.27 12.77 -5.78
CA ILE A 175 -0.08 12.15 -5.21
C ILE A 175 0.57 13.18 -4.28
N LEU A 176 0.72 12.84 -3.00
CA LEU A 176 1.54 13.58 -2.05
C LEU A 176 2.95 13.02 -2.09
N LEU A 177 3.87 13.78 -2.67
CA LEU A 177 5.28 13.47 -2.75
C LEU A 177 6.03 14.13 -1.59
N CYS A 178 6.83 13.37 -0.86
CA CYS A 178 7.73 13.89 0.16
C CYS A 178 9.17 13.59 -0.24
N ASP A 179 9.96 14.63 -0.43
CA ASP A 179 11.37 14.54 -0.80
C ASP A 179 12.29 14.85 0.37
N GLU A 180 13.52 14.36 0.26
CA GLU A 180 14.62 14.66 1.21
C GLU A 180 14.31 14.22 2.65
N LEU A 181 13.67 13.06 2.82
CA LEU A 181 13.24 12.60 4.14
C LEU A 181 14.41 12.27 5.09
N GLY A 182 15.60 12.00 4.55
CA GLY A 182 16.83 11.87 5.35
C GLY A 182 17.22 13.19 6.04
N GLU A 183 16.82 14.34 5.48
CA GLU A 183 17.21 15.67 5.94
C GLU A 183 16.27 16.22 7.03
N ASN A 184 16.67 17.33 7.66
CA ASN A 184 15.89 17.97 8.74
C ASN A 184 14.62 18.68 8.25
N HIS A 185 14.53 18.98 6.95
CA HIS A 185 13.46 19.79 6.36
C HIS A 185 12.93 19.13 5.08
N PRO A 186 12.19 18.01 5.18
CA PRO A 186 11.61 17.38 4.01
C PRO A 186 10.68 18.35 3.26
N THR A 187 10.55 18.17 1.96
CA THR A 187 9.67 19.01 1.13
C THR A 187 8.47 18.19 0.67
N MET A 188 7.26 18.69 0.93
CA MET A 188 6.02 18.09 0.45
C MET A 188 5.50 18.82 -0.79
N ARG A 189 5.11 18.03 -1.79
CA ARG A 189 4.57 18.47 -3.08
C ARG A 189 3.30 17.69 -3.40
N LEU A 190 2.33 18.34 -4.01
CA LEU A 190 1.09 17.71 -4.44
C LEU A 190 1.08 17.65 -5.97
N ILE A 191 0.89 16.45 -6.52
CA ILE A 191 0.76 16.24 -7.96
C ILE A 191 -0.66 15.77 -8.22
N GLN A 192 -1.46 16.62 -8.86
CA GLN A 192 -2.84 16.30 -9.22
C GLN A 192 -2.87 15.16 -10.23
N LEU A 193 -3.64 14.12 -9.96
CA LEU A 193 -3.88 13.04 -10.91
C LEU A 193 -4.80 13.50 -12.04
N PRO A 194 -4.69 12.91 -13.24
CA PRO A 194 -5.67 13.12 -14.29
C PRO A 194 -7.08 12.78 -13.79
N PRO A 195 -8.09 13.62 -14.07
CA PRO A 195 -9.42 13.42 -13.54
C PRO A 195 -10.06 12.14 -14.06
N LEU A 196 -10.82 11.48 -13.19
CA LEU A 196 -11.73 10.41 -13.59
C LEU A 196 -12.73 10.89 -14.64
N THR A 197 -13.15 9.98 -15.52
CA THR A 197 -14.21 10.27 -16.50
C THR A 197 -15.56 10.48 -15.83
N PRO A 198 -16.51 11.17 -16.49
CA PRO A 198 -17.85 11.38 -15.94
C PRO A 198 -18.52 10.08 -15.48
N THR A 199 -18.41 9.01 -16.27
CA THR A 199 -18.98 7.69 -15.94
C THR A 199 -18.37 7.11 -14.66
N ASN A 200 -17.04 7.05 -14.57
CA ASN A 200 -16.36 6.56 -13.37
C ASN A 200 -16.63 7.47 -12.15
N LYS A 201 -16.76 8.78 -12.34
CA LYS A 201 -17.13 9.71 -11.26
C LYS A 201 -18.50 9.44 -10.68
N VAL A 202 -19.46 9.00 -11.50
CA VAL A 202 -20.81 8.63 -11.03
C VAL A 202 -20.76 7.27 -10.34
N THR A 203 -20.13 6.27 -10.94
CA THR A 203 -20.07 4.90 -10.42
C THR A 203 -19.28 4.80 -9.11
N PHE A 204 -18.16 5.52 -9.00
CA PHE A 204 -17.25 5.49 -7.85
C PHE A 204 -17.38 6.74 -6.98
N ARG A 205 -18.52 7.43 -7.07
CA ARG A 205 -18.79 8.64 -6.28
C ARG A 205 -18.75 8.33 -4.79
N SER A 206 -18.11 9.22 -4.04
CA SER A 206 -18.18 9.27 -2.58
C SER A 206 -19.61 9.54 -2.12
N SER A 207 -20.06 8.86 -1.06
CA SER A 207 -21.28 9.27 -0.37
C SER A 207 -21.13 10.69 0.18
N SER A 208 -22.23 11.43 0.25
CA SER A 208 -22.22 12.83 0.70
C SER A 208 -21.76 13.02 2.15
N ASP A 209 -21.87 11.97 2.97
CA ASP A 209 -21.43 11.91 4.36
C ASP A 209 -20.01 11.33 4.52
N GLY A 210 -19.33 10.96 3.42
CA GLY A 210 -17.98 10.40 3.42
C GLY A 210 -17.87 8.99 4.02
N THR A 211 -18.97 8.35 4.39
CA THR A 211 -18.99 7.03 5.03
C THR A 211 -18.74 5.88 4.05
N MET A 212 -19.07 6.07 2.77
CA MET A 212 -18.89 5.08 1.72
C MET A 212 -18.03 5.64 0.59
N MET A 213 -16.81 5.10 0.48
CA MET A 213 -15.83 5.45 -0.54
C MET A 213 -15.50 4.19 -1.36
N PRO A 214 -16.06 4.03 -2.57
CA PRO A 214 -15.76 2.87 -3.41
C PRO A 214 -14.24 2.71 -3.69
N PRO A 215 -13.69 1.50 -3.70
CA PRO A 215 -12.28 1.27 -4.03
C PRO A 215 -11.99 1.66 -5.49
N LEU A 216 -10.97 2.48 -5.72
CA LEU A 216 -10.55 2.92 -7.07
C LEU A 216 -9.43 2.09 -7.67
N ASP A 217 -8.72 1.31 -6.87
CA ASP A 217 -7.69 0.36 -7.30
C ASP A 217 -8.22 -0.72 -8.27
N LEU A 218 -9.55 -0.88 -8.36
CA LEU A 218 -10.22 -1.70 -9.36
C LEU A 218 -10.17 -1.12 -10.78
N ILE A 219 -10.04 0.20 -10.91
CA ILE A 219 -10.15 0.91 -12.19
C ILE A 219 -9.00 1.85 -12.48
N CYS A 220 -8.15 2.20 -11.53
CA CYS A 220 -6.96 2.98 -11.79
C CYS A 220 -5.81 2.62 -10.86
N ASP A 221 -4.60 2.86 -11.34
CA ASP A 221 -3.38 2.68 -10.56
C ASP A 221 -2.31 3.71 -10.94
N VAL A 222 -1.40 3.96 -10.00
CA VAL A 222 -0.24 4.83 -10.16
C VAL A 222 1.03 4.03 -9.90
N THR A 223 2.00 4.08 -10.79
CA THR A 223 3.34 3.53 -10.56
C THR A 223 4.38 4.61 -10.76
N CYS A 224 5.54 4.47 -10.13
CA CYS A 224 6.70 5.32 -10.42
C CYS A 224 7.88 4.45 -10.83
N THR A 225 8.40 4.67 -12.03
CA THR A 225 9.64 4.04 -12.49
C THR A 225 10.46 5.02 -13.31
N ASP A 226 11.76 5.03 -13.08
CA ASP A 226 12.74 5.91 -13.75
C ASP A 226 12.42 7.42 -13.60
N GLY A 227 11.89 7.83 -12.44
CA GLY A 227 11.51 9.23 -12.17
C GLY A 227 10.23 9.68 -12.88
N TRP A 228 9.45 8.74 -13.42
CA TRP A 228 8.16 9.00 -14.06
C TRP A 228 7.03 8.34 -13.31
N PHE A 229 6.06 9.16 -12.89
CA PHE A 229 4.74 8.67 -12.52
C PHE A 229 4.00 8.23 -13.78
N ARG A 230 3.39 7.05 -13.73
CA ARG A 230 2.48 6.53 -14.74
C ARG A 230 1.14 6.28 -14.10
N PHE A 231 0.10 6.87 -14.66
CA PHE A 231 -1.28 6.69 -14.24
C PHE A 231 -2.02 5.91 -15.30
N VAL A 232 -2.60 4.78 -14.91
CA VAL A 232 -3.48 3.99 -15.77
C VAL A 232 -4.88 4.10 -15.22
N LYS A 233 -5.85 4.31 -16.11
CA LYS A 233 -7.28 4.23 -15.78
C LYS A 233 -8.00 3.32 -16.77
N MET A 234 -9.01 2.62 -16.29
CA MET A 234 -9.89 1.74 -17.04
C MET A 234 -11.31 2.27 -16.97
N GLU A 235 -12.01 2.15 -18.11
CA GLU A 235 -13.37 2.58 -18.30
C GLU A 235 -14.18 1.39 -18.79
N GLY A 236 -15.28 1.08 -18.10
CA GLY A 236 -16.24 0.06 -18.54
C GLY A 236 -17.13 0.58 -19.67
N PRO A 237 -17.94 -0.28 -20.29
CA PRO A 237 -18.84 0.15 -21.36
C PRO A 237 -19.86 1.12 -20.77
N GLU A 238 -20.17 2.20 -21.50
CA GLU A 238 -21.40 2.94 -21.22
C GLU A 238 -22.55 1.95 -21.38
N SER A 239 -23.37 1.82 -20.33
CA SER A 239 -24.58 0.99 -20.42
C SER A 239 -25.54 1.70 -21.36
N ASP A 240 -25.43 1.43 -22.66
CA ASP A 240 -26.49 1.72 -23.60
C ASP A 240 -27.72 0.98 -23.07
N GLY A 241 -28.75 1.71 -22.64
CA GLY A 241 -29.88 1.23 -21.86
C GLY A 241 -30.82 0.24 -22.58
N ASP A 242 -30.32 -0.56 -23.50
CA ASP A 242 -31.07 -1.61 -24.18
C ASP A 242 -30.94 -2.91 -23.38
N GLY A 243 -31.97 -3.22 -22.61
CA GLY A 243 -32.11 -4.44 -21.78
C GLY A 243 -32.25 -5.73 -22.60
N SER A 244 -31.55 -5.85 -23.73
CA SER A 244 -31.48 -7.09 -24.49
C SER A 244 -30.43 -8.00 -23.87
N ASN A 245 -30.84 -9.25 -23.61
CA ASN A 245 -30.07 -10.34 -23.01
C ASN A 245 -28.96 -10.88 -23.93
N THR A 246 -28.36 -10.01 -24.75
CA THR A 246 -27.16 -10.36 -25.50
C THR A 246 -25.99 -10.30 -24.55
N ILE A 247 -25.14 -11.32 -24.56
CA ILE A 247 -23.86 -11.32 -23.84
C ILE A 247 -23.12 -10.07 -24.33
N THR A 248 -23.21 -8.99 -23.57
CA THR A 248 -22.47 -7.77 -23.86
C THR A 248 -21.02 -8.18 -23.80
N GLN A 249 -20.32 -8.08 -24.93
CA GLN A 249 -18.87 -8.12 -24.89
C GLN A 249 -18.48 -7.03 -23.88
N PHE A 250 -17.97 -7.43 -22.72
CA PHE A 250 -17.49 -6.51 -21.70
C PHE A 250 -16.33 -5.74 -22.31
N ARG A 251 -16.64 -4.61 -22.93
CA ARG A 251 -15.68 -3.75 -23.58
C ARG A 251 -15.13 -2.78 -22.55
N TRP A 252 -13.82 -2.63 -22.53
CA TRP A 252 -13.18 -1.67 -21.66
C TRP A 252 -12.16 -0.87 -22.46
N THR A 253 -11.92 0.35 -21.99
CA THR A 253 -10.88 1.22 -22.54
C THR A 253 -9.89 1.54 -21.43
N ALA A 254 -8.61 1.28 -21.67
CA ALA A 254 -7.53 1.68 -20.76
C ALA A 254 -6.80 2.89 -21.33
N THR A 255 -6.60 3.92 -20.52
CA THR A 255 -5.82 5.11 -20.86
C THR A 255 -4.62 5.20 -19.94
N MET A 256 -3.43 5.40 -20.51
CA MET A 256 -2.19 5.64 -19.77
C MET A 256 -1.72 7.07 -19.99
N SER A 257 -1.39 7.75 -18.90
CA SER A 257 -0.68 9.03 -18.90
C SER A 257 0.58 8.96 -18.04
N LYS A 258 1.55 9.84 -18.27
CA LYS A 258 2.75 9.94 -17.41
C LYS A 258 3.13 11.38 -17.11
N THR A 259 3.87 11.61 -16.04
CA THR A 259 4.50 12.89 -15.70
C THR A 259 5.83 12.64 -14.99
N MET A 260 6.77 13.59 -15.08
CA MET A 260 7.99 13.54 -14.27
C MET A 260 7.67 13.82 -12.80
N THR A 261 8.43 13.26 -11.87
CA THR A 261 8.26 13.53 -10.42
C THR A 261 8.44 15.00 -10.03
N CYS A 262 9.15 15.78 -10.85
CA CYS A 262 9.34 17.22 -10.67
C CYS A 262 8.33 18.08 -11.44
N SER A 263 7.31 17.47 -12.07
CA SER A 263 6.33 18.17 -12.90
C SER A 263 4.90 17.73 -12.57
N ALA A 264 3.95 18.64 -12.75
CA ALA A 264 2.52 18.34 -12.68
C ALA A 264 1.87 18.16 -14.07
N ASN A 265 2.65 18.19 -15.15
CA ASN A 265 2.13 18.13 -16.52
C ASN A 265 2.05 16.69 -17.02
N TRP A 266 0.83 16.14 -16.96
CA TRP A 266 0.56 14.80 -17.49
C TRP A 266 0.52 14.79 -19.02
N GLU A 267 1.32 13.93 -19.62
CA GLU A 267 1.28 13.61 -21.05
C GLU A 267 0.54 12.29 -21.29
N LEU A 268 -0.29 12.25 -22.34
CA LEU A 268 -1.00 11.05 -22.77
C LEU A 268 -0.02 10.09 -23.47
N CYS A 269 0.12 8.87 -22.95
CA CYS A 269 0.93 7.82 -23.58
C CYS A 269 0.14 7.06 -24.64
N GLY A 270 -1.16 6.86 -24.41
CA GLY A 270 -2.04 6.17 -25.34
C GLY A 270 -3.30 5.62 -24.70
N THR A 271 -4.17 5.10 -25.55
CA THR A 271 -5.46 4.51 -25.19
C THR A 271 -5.61 3.17 -25.91
N ILE A 272 -5.97 2.13 -25.17
CA ILE A 272 -6.19 0.78 -25.68
C ILE A 272 -7.66 0.42 -25.49
N ASN A 273 -8.33 0.03 -26.57
CA ASN A 273 -9.66 -0.55 -26.50
C ASN A 273 -9.56 -2.07 -26.46
N SER A 274 -10.38 -2.73 -25.65
CA SER A 274 -10.38 -4.19 -25.58
C SER A 274 -10.78 -4.86 -26.89
N ALA A 275 -11.45 -4.16 -27.81
CA ALA A 275 -11.75 -4.63 -29.17
C ALA A 275 -10.51 -4.73 -30.08
N ASP A 276 -9.45 -3.96 -29.77
CA ASP A 276 -8.20 -3.97 -30.54
C ASP A 276 -7.24 -5.08 -30.07
N LEU A 277 -7.55 -5.73 -28.95
CA LEU A 277 -6.76 -6.83 -28.41
C LEU A 277 -7.09 -8.12 -29.15
N SER A 278 -6.13 -8.63 -29.92
CA SER A 278 -6.20 -9.99 -30.45
C SER A 278 -5.80 -11.01 -29.38
N ALA A 279 -6.60 -12.06 -29.22
CA ALA A 279 -6.23 -13.19 -28.37
C ALA A 279 -5.03 -13.91 -28.99
N THR A 280 -3.83 -13.61 -28.49
CA THR A 280 -2.64 -14.38 -28.80
C THR A 280 -2.55 -15.53 -27.79
N GLY A 281 -2.59 -16.77 -28.30
CA GLY A 281 -2.28 -18.06 -27.66
C GLY A 281 -2.51 -18.18 -26.14
N SER A 282 -3.50 -18.98 -25.76
CA SER A 282 -3.78 -19.40 -24.38
C SER A 282 -2.53 -19.60 -23.51
N CYS A 283 -2.42 -18.81 -22.44
CA CYS A 283 -1.58 -19.14 -21.30
C CYS A 283 -2.18 -20.38 -20.63
N PHE A 284 -1.81 -21.58 -21.10
CA PHE A 284 -2.09 -22.81 -20.37
C PHE A 284 -1.34 -22.73 -19.06
N LEU A 285 -2.07 -22.60 -17.95
CA LEU A 285 -1.56 -23.00 -16.65
C LEU A 285 -1.18 -24.49 -16.77
N PRO A 286 0.06 -24.90 -16.43
CA PRO A 286 0.39 -26.32 -16.45
C PRO A 286 -0.52 -27.05 -15.47
N GLU A 287 -1.30 -28.00 -15.99
CA GLU A 287 -2.03 -28.97 -15.17
C GLU A 287 -1.01 -29.68 -14.27
N PHE A 288 -1.17 -29.52 -12.96
CA PHE A 288 -0.50 -30.40 -12.01
C PHE A 288 -1.16 -31.77 -12.13
N GLY A 289 -0.54 -32.64 -12.94
CA GLY A 289 -0.81 -34.06 -12.93
C GLY A 289 -0.54 -34.61 -11.53
N LEU A 290 -1.60 -35.06 -10.87
CA LEU A 290 -1.50 -35.96 -9.73
C LEU A 290 -1.08 -37.34 -10.27
N GLU A 291 0.22 -37.54 -10.44
CA GLU A 291 0.80 -38.89 -10.44
C GLU A 291 1.02 -39.33 -9.00
N GLY A 292 0.05 -40.07 -8.46
CA GLY A 292 0.23 -40.90 -7.27
C GLY A 292 0.57 -42.32 -7.70
N HIS A 293 1.84 -42.69 -7.58
CA HIS A 293 2.32 -44.07 -7.65
C HIS A 293 2.10 -44.78 -6.30
N HIS A 294 1.62 -46.03 -6.43
CA HIS A 294 1.47 -47.12 -5.44
C HIS A 294 0.23 -47.17 -4.55
#